data_AF-A0A962JG41-F1
#
_entry.id   AF-A0A962JG41-F1
#
_cell.length_a   1.000
_cell.length_b   1.000
_cell.length_c   1.000
_cell.angle_alpha   90.00
_cell.angle_beta   90.00
_cell.angle_gamma   90.00
#
_symmetry.space_group_name_H-M   'P 1'
#
loop_
_entity.id
_entity.type
_entity.pdbx_description
1 polymer ?
#
loop_
_entity_poly.entity_id
_entity_poly.type
_entity_poly.pdbx_seq_one_letter_code
_entity_poly.pdbx_strand_id
1 'polypeptide(L)'
;MTNTISTDPHARNISSFAVNQNHKTFGKYWAAVEGPRVVSLILIPTIADKDKFNAFRDKSREALSIVGEVVTGEIQERNGVKVLVKRLPRNNNTNPNAKSRIEPTFSIPYYLQ
;
A
#
# COMPACT_ATOMS: atom_id res chain seq x y z
N MET A 1 36.75 -20.49 -9.39
CA MET A 1 36.12 -19.82 -8.23
C MET A 1 34.70 -19.49 -8.64
N THR A 2 33.73 -20.24 -8.12
CA THR A 2 32.31 -20.16 -8.48
C THR A 2 31.63 -19.18 -7.53
N ASN A 3 31.11 -18.08 -8.07
CA ASN A 3 30.33 -17.10 -7.31
C ASN A 3 28.94 -17.67 -7.05
N THR A 4 28.69 -18.05 -5.80
CA THR A 4 27.37 -18.44 -5.32
C THR A 4 26.50 -17.18 -5.22
N ILE A 5 25.55 -17.01 -6.14
CA ILE A 5 24.50 -16.00 -6.01
C ILE A 5 23.58 -16.47 -4.87
N SER A 6 23.70 -15.84 -3.71
CA SER A 6 22.76 -16.07 -2.60
C SER A 6 21.39 -15.50 -2.99
N THR A 7 20.47 -16.37 -3.39
CA THR A 7 19.03 -16.10 -3.43
C THR A 7 18.50 -16.06 -2.01
N ASP A 8 18.78 -14.98 -1.30
CA ASP A 8 18.14 -14.73 -0.01
C ASP A 8 16.93 -13.81 -0.27
N PRO A 9 15.67 -14.28 -0.12
CA PRO A 9 14.48 -13.46 -0.31
C PRO A 9 14.25 -12.62 0.96
N HIS A 10 15.29 -11.94 1.41
CA HIS A 10 15.17 -11.02 2.53
C HIS A 10 14.33 -9.84 2.05
N ALA A 11 13.10 -9.77 2.58
CA ALA A 11 12.16 -8.69 2.39
C ALA A 11 12.88 -7.36 2.59
N ARG A 12 13.20 -6.68 1.49
CA ARG A 12 13.80 -5.35 1.53
C ARG A 12 12.82 -4.47 2.31
N ASN A 13 13.27 -3.98 3.46
CA ASN A 13 12.47 -3.16 4.36
C ASN A 13 12.42 -1.75 3.75
N ILE A 14 11.60 -1.57 2.70
CA ILE A 14 11.48 -0.32 1.98
C ILE A 14 10.43 0.54 2.67
N SER A 15 10.89 1.52 3.45
CA SER A 15 10.03 2.37 4.28
C SER A 15 9.40 3.53 3.52
N SER A 16 9.94 3.92 2.36
CA SER A 16 9.40 5.02 1.55
C SER A 16 9.99 5.10 0.13
N PHE A 17 9.30 5.82 -0.76
CA PHE A 17 9.85 6.25 -2.05
C PHE A 17 9.50 7.72 -2.33
N ALA A 18 10.20 8.31 -3.29
CA ALA A 18 9.95 9.66 -3.77
C ALA A 18 8.65 9.76 -4.57
N VAL A 19 7.93 10.88 -4.42
CA VAL A 19 6.72 11.23 -5.18
C VAL A 19 7.10 11.46 -6.65
N ASN A 20 6.28 10.99 -7.60
CA ASN A 20 6.43 11.13 -9.07
C ASN A 20 7.44 10.19 -9.77
N GLN A 21 7.69 8.99 -9.26
CA GLN A 21 8.34 7.95 -10.06
C GLN A 21 7.32 7.23 -10.94
N ASN A 22 7.67 6.86 -12.18
CA ASN A 22 6.85 5.95 -12.98
C ASN A 22 6.76 4.60 -12.27
N HIS A 23 5.56 4.20 -11.88
CA HIS A 23 5.29 2.95 -11.17
C HIS A 23 4.06 2.28 -11.77
N LYS A 24 4.04 0.94 -11.73
CA LYS A 24 2.87 0.17 -12.13
C LYS A 24 1.91 0.07 -10.95
N THR A 25 0.64 0.40 -11.17
CA THR A 25 -0.42 0.35 -10.14
C THR A 25 -1.32 -0.87 -10.33
N PHE A 26 -1.71 -1.53 -9.24
CA PHE A 26 -2.52 -2.76 -9.26
C PHE A 26 -3.90 -2.58 -8.61
N GLY A 27 -4.32 -1.32 -8.43
CA GLY A 27 -5.63 -0.97 -7.85
C GLY A 27 -5.53 -0.38 -6.45
N LYS A 28 -6.70 -0.06 -5.90
CA LYS A 28 -6.88 0.56 -4.58
C LYS A 28 -7.34 -0.49 -3.58
N TYR A 29 -6.81 -0.42 -2.37
CA TYR A 29 -7.05 -1.42 -1.34
C TYR A 29 -7.32 -0.74 0.01
N TRP A 30 -8.15 -1.41 0.81
CA TRP A 30 -8.07 -1.30 2.26
C TRP A 30 -7.11 -2.36 2.76
N ALA A 31 -6.19 -1.99 3.64
CA ALA A 31 -5.20 -2.91 4.18
C ALA A 31 -5.14 -2.78 5.69
N ALA A 32 -5.03 -3.92 6.37
CA ALA A 32 -4.63 -3.97 7.77
C ALA A 32 -3.10 -3.96 7.83
N VAL A 33 -2.54 -3.06 8.62
CA VAL A 33 -1.09 -2.93 8.81
C VAL A 33 -0.70 -3.12 10.27
N GLU A 34 0.48 -3.70 10.46
CA GLU A 34 1.15 -3.83 11.75
C GLU A 34 2.59 -3.34 11.57
N GLY A 35 2.90 -2.17 12.13
CA GLY A 35 4.18 -1.49 11.89
C GLY A 35 4.40 -1.21 10.38
N PRO A 36 5.52 -1.67 9.78
CA PRO A 36 5.81 -1.43 8.36
C PRO A 36 5.18 -2.47 7.41
N ARG A 37 4.41 -3.44 7.92
CA ARG A 37 3.96 -4.61 7.15
C ARG A 37 2.45 -4.58 6.90
N VAL A 38 2.05 -4.98 5.71
CA VAL A 38 0.65 -5.35 5.41
C VAL A 38 0.40 -6.76 5.94
N VAL A 39 -0.67 -6.93 6.72
CA VAL A 39 -1.08 -8.23 7.28
C VAL A 39 -2.23 -8.82 6.48
N SER A 40 -3.15 -7.97 6.01
CA SER A 40 -4.28 -8.38 5.18
C SER A 40 -4.72 -7.24 4.26
N LEU A 41 -5.35 -7.57 3.13
CA LEU A 41 -5.79 -6.62 2.13
C LEU A 41 -7.14 -7.01 1.53
N ILE A 42 -7.95 -6.00 1.21
CA ILE A 42 -9.21 -6.12 0.49
C ILE A 42 -9.19 -5.10 -0.65
N LEU A 43 -9.36 -5.58 -1.88
CA LEU A 43 -9.51 -4.71 -3.06
C LEU A 43 -10.74 -3.81 -2.87
N ILE A 44 -10.62 -2.54 -3.20
CA ILE A 44 -11.76 -1.61 -3.28
C ILE A 44 -12.43 -1.82 -4.64
N PRO A 45 -13.60 -2.48 -4.70
CA PRO A 45 -14.27 -2.75 -5.95
C PRO A 45 -14.96 -1.49 -6.48
N THR A 46 -15.22 -1.48 -7.79
CA THR A 46 -16.15 -0.52 -8.39
C THR A 46 -17.57 -1.05 -8.22
N ILE A 47 -18.33 -0.47 -7.28
CA ILE A 47 -19.75 -0.75 -7.06
C ILE A 47 -20.51 0.55 -7.34
N ALA A 48 -21.41 0.54 -8.33
CA ALA A 48 -22.15 1.74 -8.73
C ALA A 48 -23.20 2.17 -7.70
N ASP A 49 -23.83 1.20 -7.03
CA ASP A 49 -24.79 1.42 -5.97
C ASP A 49 -24.08 1.90 -4.69
N LYS A 50 -24.40 3.11 -4.25
CA LYS A 50 -23.74 3.78 -3.13
C LYS A 50 -23.96 3.06 -1.80
N ASP A 51 -25.15 2.54 -1.55
CA ASP A 51 -25.48 1.92 -0.27
C ASP A 51 -24.84 0.53 -0.18
N LYS A 52 -24.82 -0.21 -1.28
CA LYS A 52 -24.06 -1.47 -1.38
C LYS A 52 -22.56 -1.23 -1.23
N PHE A 53 -22.02 -0.17 -1.84
CA PHE A 53 -20.62 0.21 -1.67
C PHE A 53 -20.29 0.53 -0.21
N ASN A 54 -21.13 1.34 0.46
CA ASN A 54 -20.93 1.69 1.86
C ASN A 54 -21.00 0.46 2.76
N ALA A 55 -22.00 -0.41 2.58
CA ALA A 55 -22.12 -1.65 3.33
C ALA A 55 -20.90 -2.57 3.14
N PHE A 56 -20.40 -2.69 1.90
CA PHE A 56 -19.18 -3.46 1.60
C PHE A 56 -17.94 -2.84 2.26
N ARG A 57 -17.77 -1.52 2.13
CA ARG A 57 -16.68 -0.77 2.75
C ARG A 57 -16.66 -0.97 4.27
N ASP A 58 -17.79 -0.79 4.92
CA ASP A 58 -17.87 -0.79 6.37
C ASP A 58 -17.55 -2.19 6.92
N LYS A 59 -18.13 -3.24 6.33
CA LYS A 59 -17.80 -4.64 6.66
C LYS A 59 -16.34 -5.00 6.38
N SER A 60 -15.79 -4.54 5.25
CA SER A 60 -14.39 -4.79 4.90
C SER A 60 -13.44 -4.16 5.91
N ARG A 61 -13.72 -2.92 6.32
CA ARG A 61 -12.92 -2.18 7.31
C ARG A 61 -13.06 -2.79 8.70
N GLU A 62 -14.25 -3.19 9.09
CA GLU A 62 -14.49 -3.91 10.36
C GLU A 62 -13.67 -5.21 10.39
N ALA A 63 -13.75 -6.04 9.36
CA ALA A 63 -12.98 -7.28 9.27
C ALA A 63 -11.46 -7.05 9.33
N LEU A 64 -10.94 -6.05 8.62
CA LEU A 64 -9.52 -5.70 8.65
C LEU A 64 -9.08 -5.17 10.03
N SER A 65 -9.96 -4.45 10.73
CA SER A 65 -9.63 -3.86 12.04
C SER A 65 -9.38 -4.90 13.14
N ILE A 66 -9.84 -6.13 12.95
CA ILE A 66 -9.58 -7.26 13.86
C ILE A 66 -8.08 -7.63 13.86
N VAL A 67 -7.39 -7.43 12.75
CA VAL A 67 -6.01 -7.92 12.55
C VAL A 67 -4.96 -6.81 12.41
N GLY A 68 -5.35 -5.54 12.48
CA GLY A 68 -4.39 -4.42 12.44
C GLY A 68 -5.03 -3.05 12.18
N GLU A 69 -4.18 -2.02 12.10
CA GLU A 69 -4.64 -0.67 11.75
C GLU A 69 -5.09 -0.63 10.29
N VAL A 70 -6.29 -0.09 10.02
CA VAL A 70 -6.83 -0.07 8.66
C VAL A 70 -6.43 1.21 7.92
N VAL A 71 -5.61 1.05 6.88
CA VAL A 71 -5.20 2.13 5.98
C VAL A 71 -5.82 1.96 4.58
N THR A 72 -5.92 3.08 3.86
CA THR A 72 -6.34 3.09 2.45
C THR A 72 -5.13 3.44 1.59
N GLY A 73 -4.86 2.65 0.56
CA GLY A 73 -3.71 2.84 -0.30
C GLY A 73 -3.85 2.21 -1.68
N GLU A 74 -2.79 2.30 -2.46
CA GLU A 74 -2.67 1.66 -3.76
C GLU A 74 -1.48 0.69 -3.73
N ILE A 75 -1.67 -0.50 -4.31
CA ILE A 75 -0.55 -1.42 -4.51
C ILE A 75 0.21 -0.96 -5.75
N GLN A 76 1.51 -0.79 -5.60
CA GLN A 76 2.41 -0.32 -6.63
C GLN A 76 3.64 -1.21 -6.72
N GLU A 77 4.13 -1.43 -7.93
CA GLU A 77 5.45 -2.04 -8.14
C GLU A 77 6.48 -0.92 -8.29
N ARG A 78 7.43 -0.89 -7.34
CA ARG A 78 8.52 0.08 -7.30
C ARG A 78 9.83 -0.69 -7.19
N ASN A 79 10.74 -0.48 -8.14
CA ASN A 79 12.03 -1.18 -8.22
C ASN A 79 11.89 -2.72 -8.16
N GLY A 80 10.87 -3.28 -8.83
CA GLY A 80 10.59 -4.72 -8.87
C GLY A 80 9.97 -5.31 -7.60
N VAL A 81 9.57 -4.47 -6.64
CA VAL A 81 8.93 -4.90 -5.38
C VAL A 81 7.53 -4.31 -5.31
N LYS A 82 6.53 -5.15 -5.01
CA LYS A 82 5.17 -4.71 -4.73
C LYS A 82 5.08 -4.17 -3.30
N VAL A 83 4.56 -2.96 -3.19
CA VAL A 83 4.38 -2.24 -1.93
C VAL A 83 3.01 -1.59 -1.89
N LEU A 84 2.46 -1.41 -0.68
CA LEU A 84 1.26 -0.60 -0.47
C LEU A 84 1.68 0.83 -0.17
N VAL A 85 1.22 1.77 -0.98
CA VAL A 85 1.47 3.20 -0.78
C VAL A 85 0.21 3.83 -0.21
N LYS A 86 0.29 4.37 1.01
CA LYS A 86 -0.84 5.05 1.66
C LYS A 86 -1.16 6.33 0.92
N ARG A 87 -2.44 6.51 0.58
CA ARG A 87 -2.89 7.72 -0.11
C ARG A 87 -2.77 8.90 0.83
N LEU A 88 -1.92 9.87 0.49
CA LEU A 88 -1.85 11.13 1.22
C LEU A 88 -3.15 11.91 0.98
N PRO A 89 -3.76 12.52 2.01
CA PRO A 89 -4.89 13.42 1.81
C PRO A 89 -4.46 14.53 0.86
N ARG A 90 -5.28 14.75 -0.18
CA ARG A 90 -5.07 15.81 -1.18
C ARG A 90 -5.03 17.13 -0.40
N ASN A 91 -3.86 17.77 -0.34
CA ASN A 91 -3.77 19.09 0.27
C ASN A 91 -4.04 20.12 -0.84
N ASN A 92 -4.99 21.02 -0.61
CA ASN A 92 -5.24 22.17 -1.48
C ASN A 92 -4.16 23.25 -1.37
N ASN A 93 -3.13 23.07 -0.53
CA ASN A 93 -2.08 24.07 -0.38
C ASN A 93 -1.03 23.99 -1.48
N THR A 94 -1.15 24.93 -2.41
CA THR A 94 -0.24 25.29 -3.51
C THR A 94 1.07 25.91 -3.01
N ASN A 95 1.71 25.36 -1.98
CA ASN A 95 3.00 25.90 -1.52
C ASN A 95 4.17 25.17 -2.22
N PRO A 96 4.88 25.81 -3.16
CA PRO A 96 5.96 25.20 -3.94
C PRO A 96 7.20 24.83 -3.10
N ASN A 97 7.29 25.28 -1.84
CA ASN A 97 8.36 24.94 -0.89
C ASN A 97 8.00 23.79 0.07
N ALA A 98 6.90 23.07 -0.16
CA ALA A 98 6.57 21.91 0.64
C ALA A 98 7.64 20.82 0.46
N LYS A 99 8.39 20.52 1.53
CA LYS A 99 9.35 19.39 1.60
C LYS A 99 8.77 18.17 0.87
N SER A 100 9.58 17.54 0.01
CA SER A 100 9.24 16.30 -0.70
C SER A 100 8.48 15.37 0.24
N ARG A 101 7.18 15.18 -0.04
CA ARG A 101 6.31 14.41 0.84
C ARG A 101 6.76 12.95 0.75
N ILE A 102 7.23 12.40 1.86
CA ILE A 102 7.54 10.98 1.94
C ILE A 102 6.20 10.25 1.96
N GLU A 103 5.92 9.43 0.94
CA GLU A 103 4.72 8.59 0.91
C GLU A 103 4.90 7.41 1.87
N PRO A 104 4.05 7.27 2.91
CA PRO A 104 4.14 6.11 3.81
C PRO A 104 3.92 4.84 3.00
N THR A 105 4.90 3.94 3.08
CA THR A 105 4.92 2.71 2.29
C THR A 105 5.00 1.50 3.21
N PHE A 106 4.24 0.46 2.88
CA PHE A 106 4.14 -0.78 3.65
C PHE A 106 4.55 -1.96 2.79
N SER A 107 5.36 -2.86 3.34
CA SER A 107 5.80 -4.06 2.64
C SER A 107 4.67 -5.07 2.53
N ILE A 108 4.45 -5.61 1.33
CA ILE A 108 3.48 -6.67 1.10
C ILE A 108 4.17 -8.03 1.27
N PRO A 109 3.67 -8.92 2.15
CA PRO A 109 4.20 -10.27 2.30
C PRO A 109 4.22 -11.03 0.98
N TYR A 110 5.21 -11.90 0.78
CA TYR A 110 5.37 -12.66 -0.47
C TYR A 110 4.10 -13.44 -0.87
N TYR A 111 3.37 -14.02 0.08
CA TYR A 111 2.15 -14.78 -0.19
C TYR A 111 0.95 -13.91 -0.62
N LEU A 112 1.09 -12.58 -0.58
CA LEU A 112 0.09 -11.62 -1.06
C LEU A 112 0.55 -10.90 -2.35
N GLN A 113 1.75 -11.20 -2.86
CA GLN A 113 2.28 -10.63 -4.10
C GLN A 113 1.86 -11.46 -5.32
#